data_AF-A0A9E5GN64-F1
#
_entry.id   AF-A0A9E5GN64-F1
#
_cell.length_a   1.000
_cell.length_b   1.000
_cell.length_c   1.000
_cell.angle_alpha   90.00
_cell.angle_beta   90.00
_cell.angle_gamma   90.00
#
_symmetry.space_group_name_H-M   'P 1'
#
loop_
_entity.id
_entity.type
_entity.pdbx_description
1 polymer ?
#
loop_
_entity_poly.entity_id
_entity_poly.type
_entity_poly.pdbx_seq_one_letter_code
_entity_poly.pdbx_strand_id
1 'polypeptide(L)' 'MTKADILLGLQWGDEGKGKIVDVLTKSYDVIA' A
#
# COMPACT_ATOMS: atom_id res chain seq x y z
N MET A 1 6.45 0.23 20.55
CA MET A 1 5.69 -0.76 19.78
C MET A 1 5.84 -0.39 18.32
N THR A 2 6.40 -1.27 17.50
CA THR A 2 6.45 -1.08 16.04
C THR A 2 5.05 -1.28 15.46
N LYS A 3 4.68 -0.45 14.47
CA LYS A 3 3.39 -0.51 13.78
C LYS A 3 3.64 -0.74 12.30
N ALA A 4 2.70 -1.43 11.66
CA ALA A 4 2.69 -1.62 10.21
C ALA A 4 1.42 -0.98 9.66
N ASP A 5 1.56 -0.30 8.53
CA ASP A 5 0.43 0.26 7.80
C ASP A 5 -0.04 -0.74 6.73
N ILE A 6 -1.36 -0.79 6.52
CA ILE A 6 -2.00 -1.77 5.62
C ILE A 6 -2.77 -1.01 4.54
N LEU A 7 -2.47 -1.31 3.28
CA LEU A 7 -3.25 -0.86 2.12
C LEU A 7 -4.16 -1.99 1.64
N LEU A 8 -5.47 -1.76 1.62
CA LEU A 8 -6.47 -2.74 1.24
C LEU A 8 -7.32 -2.24 0.07
N GLY A 9 -7.67 -3.15 -0.85
CA GLY A 9 -8.71 -2.92 -1.85
C GLY A 9 -10.06 -3.32 -1.28
N LEU A 10 -11.05 -2.43 -1.38
CA LEU A 10 -12.40 -2.67 -0.85
C LEU A 10 -13.34 -3.30 -1.88
N GLN A 11 -12.88 -3.48 -3.11
CA GLN A 11 -13.67 -3.98 -4.23
C GLN A 11 -13.11 -5.32 -4.73
N TRP A 12 -13.69 -5.85 -5.82
CA TRP A 12 -13.27 -7.11 -6.46
C TRP A 12 -12.06 -6.97 -7.38
N GLY A 13 -11.29 -5.88 -7.27
CA GLY A 13 -10.10 -5.65 -8.08
C GLY A 13 -10.11 -4.31 -8.81
N ASP A 14 -9.05 -4.08 -9.58
CA ASP A 14 -8.86 -2.92 -10.47
C ASP A 14 -9.03 -1.53 -9.83
N GLU A 15 -8.87 -1.40 -8.51
CA GLU A 15 -8.92 -0.09 -7.83
C GLU A 15 -7.69 0.78 -8.08
N GLY A 16 -6.73 0.30 -8.88
CA GLY A 16 -5.50 1.03 -9.18
C GLY A 16 -4.51 1.09 -8.01
N LYS A 17 -4.54 0.11 -7.10
CA LYS A 17 -3.66 0.03 -5.91
C LYS A 17 -2.18 0.20 -6.27
N GLY A 18 -1.74 -0.30 -7.41
CA GLY A 18 -0.35 -0.15 -7.87
C GLY A 18 0.12 1.30 -7.95
N LYS A 19 -0.75 2.22 -8.40
CA LYS A 19 -0.43 3.65 -8.45
C LYS A 19 -0.28 4.26 -7.05
N ILE A 20 -1.11 3.82 -6.10
CA ILE A 20 -1.03 4.26 -4.71
C ILE A 20 0.24 3.71 -4.05
N VAL A 21 0.56 2.43 -4.27
CA VAL A 21 1.79 1.79 -3.78
C VAL A 21 3.04 2.52 -4.29
N ASP A 22 3.07 2.92 -5.56
CA ASP A 22 4.20 3.65 -6.16
C ASP A 22 4.46 5.01 -5.49
N VAL A 23 3.39 5.72 -5.12
CA VAL A 23 3.49 6.98 -4.36
C VAL A 23 3.98 6.72 -2.93
N LEU A 24 3.44 5.70 -2.26
CA LEU A 24 3.74 5.40 -0.86
C LEU A 24 5.15 4.81 -0.66
N THR A 25 5.69 4.12 -1.66
CA THR A 25 7.01 3.44 -1.58
C THR A 25 8.14 4.37 -1.12
N LYS A 26 8.04 5.67 -1.41
CA LYS A 26 9.04 6.67 -1.00
C LYS A 26 9.14 6.87 0.52
N SER A 27 8.14 6.40 1.27
CA SER A 27 8.00 6.61 2.71
C SER A 27 8.21 5.35 3.55
N TYR A 28 8.43 4.18 2.92
CA TYR A 28 8.60 2.91 3.61
C TYR A 28 9.91 2.24 3.23
N ASP A 29 10.64 1.77 4.24
CA ASP A 29 11.88 1.02 4.02
C ASP A 29 11.63 -0.41 3.48
N VAL A 30 10.45 -0.98 3.78
CA VAL A 30 10.06 -2.36 3.43
C VAL A 30 8.57 -2.43 3.08
N ILE A 31 8.22 -3.21 2.05
CA ILE A 31 6.85 -3.49 1.59
C ILE A 31 6.72 -5.01 1.38
N ALA A 32 5.58 -5.60 1.78
CA ALA A 32 5.29 -7.04 1.69
C ALA A 32 3.84 -7.30 1.22
#